data_AF-A0A7T2LME6-F1
#
_entry.id   AF-A0A7T2LME6-F1
#
_cell.length_a   1.000
_cell.length_b   1.000
_cell.length_c   1.000
_cell.angle_alpha   90.00
_cell.angle_beta   90.00
_cell.angle_gamma   90.00
#
_symmetry.space_group_name_H-M   'P 1'
#
loop_
_entity.id
_entity.type
_entity.pdbx_description
1 polymer ?
#
loop_
_entity_poly.entity_id
_entity_poly.type
_entity_poly.pdbx_seq_one_letter_code
_entity_poly.pdbx_strand_id
1 'polypeptide(L)' 'MTAQYYFDRAAEARRDADAASLANVRERCLRSEAAFLDMASRAERGAKMRARLEAEKSAALITEQEDRAFSPPV' A
#
# COMPACT_ATOMS: atom_id res chain seq x y z
N MET A 1 3.38 5.58 -6.34
CA MET A 1 2.03 6.00 -5.90
C MET A 1 1.68 5.24 -4.61
N THR A 2 1.19 5.91 -3.56
CA THR A 2 0.89 5.29 -2.26
C THR A 2 -0.57 4.80 -2.17
N ALA A 3 -0.89 3.94 -1.20
CA ALA A 3 -2.27 3.52 -0.96
C ALA A 3 -3.22 4.71 -0.68
N GLN A 4 -2.74 5.69 0.10
CA GLN A 4 -3.53 6.89 0.43
C GLN A 4 -3.97 7.65 -0.82
N TYR A 5 -3.08 7.83 -1.80
CA TYR A 5 -3.44 8.48 -3.06
C TYR A 5 -4.62 7.79 -3.75
N TYR A 6 -4.62 6.45 -3.78
CA TYR A 6 -5.71 5.70 -4.40
C TYR A 6 -7.01 5.78 -3.59
N PHE A 7 -6.94 5.83 -2.27
CA PHE A 7 -8.12 6.09 -1.44
C PHE A 7 -8.71 7.49 -1.69
N ASP A 8 -7.87 8.51 -1.84
CA ASP A 8 -8.34 9.87 -2.14
C ASP A 8 -9.07 9.92 -3.48
N ARG A 9 -8.56 9.21 -4.49
CA ARG A 9 -9.20 9.10 -5.81
C ARG A 9 -10.48 8.27 -5.79
N ALA A 10 -10.54 7.21 -4.99
CA ALA A 10 -11.77 6.46 -4.79
C ALA A 10 -12.86 7.34 -4.14
N ALA A 11 -12.49 8.13 -3.12
CA ALA A 11 -13.41 9.05 -2.46
C ALA A 11 -13.90 10.17 -3.39
N GLU A 12 -13.03 10.68 -4.26
CA GLU A 12 -13.42 11.63 -5.31
C GLU A 12 -14.42 11.01 -6.30
N ALA A 13 -14.11 9.83 -6.84
CA ALA A 13 -15.02 9.13 -7.74
C ALA A 13 -16.38 8.81 -7.09
N ARG A 14 -16.39 8.53 -5.78
CA ARG A 14 -17.63 8.35 -5.02
C ARG A 14 -18.46 9.62 -4.93
N ARG A 15 -17.84 10.76 -4.60
CA ARG A 15 -18.52 12.06 -4.58
C ARG A 15 -19.10 12.40 -5.96
N ASP A 16 -18.36 12.12 -7.03
CA ASP A 16 -18.83 12.33 -8.40
C ASP A 16 -20.02 11.41 -8.75
N ALA A 17 -20.01 10.17 -8.26
CA ALA A 17 -21.13 9.24 -8.43
C ALA A 17 -22.39 9.73 -7.70
N ASP A 18 -22.22 10.28 -6.50
CA ASP A 18 -23.32 10.80 -5.68
C ASP A 18 -23.90 12.10 -6.28
N ALA A 19 -23.08 12.92 -6.96
CA ALA A 19 -23.51 14.13 -7.65
C ALA A 19 -24.12 13.89 -9.06
N ALA A 20 -23.94 12.70 -9.62
CA ALA A 20 -24.37 12.39 -10.98
C ALA A 20 -25.90 12.26 -11.10
N SER A 21 -26.49 13.04 -12.00
CA SER A 21 -27.93 12.97 -12.32
C SER A 21 -28.29 11.89 -13.34
N LEU A 22 -27.31 11.42 -14.12
CA LEU A 22 -27.48 10.37 -15.12
C LEU A 22 -26.93 9.04 -14.62
N ALA A 23 -27.73 7.98 -14.76
CA ALA A 23 -27.38 6.64 -14.28
C ALA A 23 -26.07 6.11 -14.91
N ASN A 24 -25.87 6.33 -16.21
CA ASN A 24 -24.65 5.91 -16.91
C ASN A 24 -23.38 6.62 -16.40
N VAL A 25 -23.50 7.89 -16.01
CA VAL A 25 -22.39 8.66 -15.41
C VAL A 25 -22.11 8.12 -14.02
N ARG A 26 -23.15 7.93 -13.20
CA ARG A 26 -23.03 7.33 -11.86
C ARG A 26 -22.33 5.98 -11.91
N GLU A 27 -22.77 5.07 -12.79
CA GLU A 27 -22.16 3.76 -12.96
C GLU A 27 -20.69 3.83 -13.40
N ARG A 28 -20.34 4.76 -14.28
CA ARG A 28 -18.94 4.98 -14.66
C ARG A 28 -18.11 5.44 -13.46
N CYS A 29 -18.62 6.38 -12.67
CA CYS A 29 -17.93 6.85 -11.46
C CYS A 29 -17.75 5.74 -10.43
N LEU A 30 -18.76 4.90 -10.19
CA LEU A 30 -18.65 3.74 -9.30
C LEU A 30 -17.64 2.70 -9.78
N ARG A 31 -17.53 2.47 -11.11
CA ARG A 31 -16.47 1.61 -11.67
C ARG A 31 -15.07 2.19 -11.44
N SER A 32 -14.92 3.51 -11.56
CA SER A 32 -13.67 4.20 -11.23
C SER A 32 -13.33 4.07 -9.75
N GLU A 33 -14.29 4.27 -8.84
CA GLU A 33 -14.12 4.05 -7.39
C GLU A 33 -13.60 2.63 -7.12
N ALA A 34 -14.26 1.62 -7.68
CA ALA A 34 -13.86 0.22 -7.52
C ALA A 34 -12.44 -0.06 -8.02
N ALA A 35 -12.06 0.51 -9.17
CA ALA A 35 -10.70 0.36 -9.71
C ALA A 35 -9.64 1.02 -8.82
N PHE A 36 -9.93 2.20 -8.26
CA PHE A 36 -9.04 2.86 -7.31
C PHE A 36 -8.91 2.09 -6.00
N LEU A 37 -10.00 1.53 -5.47
CA LEU A 37 -9.96 0.69 -4.27
C LEU A 37 -9.12 -0.57 -4.47
N ASP A 38 -9.21 -1.24 -5.62
CA ASP A 38 -8.35 -2.39 -5.94
C ASP A 38 -6.87 -1.98 -6.01
N MET A 39 -6.56 -0.84 -6.63
CA MET A 39 -5.20 -0.30 -6.65
C MET A 39 -4.69 0.05 -5.23
N ALA A 40 -5.54 0.62 -4.38
CA ALA A 40 -5.20 0.90 -2.98
C ALA A 40 -4.83 -0.39 -2.23
N SER A 41 -5.66 -1.44 -2.36
CA SER A 41 -5.41 -2.76 -1.75
C SER A 41 -4.10 -3.39 -2.23
N ARG A 42 -3.79 -3.31 -3.53
CA ARG A 42 -2.50 -3.76 -4.09
C ARG A 42 -1.33 -2.96 -3.51
N ALA A 43 -1.45 -1.63 -3.42
CA ALA A 43 -0.43 -0.76 -2.88
C ALA A 43 -0.17 -1.03 -1.39
N GLU A 44 -1.22 -1.25 -0.58
CA GLU A 44 -1.10 -1.62 0.83
C GLU A 44 -0.40 -2.96 1.02
N ARG A 45 -0.78 -3.98 0.25
CA ARG A 45 -0.11 -5.29 0.30
C ARG A 45 1.37 -5.17 -0.04
N GLY A 46 1.70 -4.42 -1.09
CA GLY A 46 3.09 -4.16 -1.45
C GLY A 46 3.88 -3.41 -0.37
N ALA A 47 3.26 -2.42 0.29
CA ALA A 47 3.88 -1.69 1.39
C ALA A 47 4.13 -2.59 2.61
N LYS A 48 3.16 -3.42 3.00
CA LYS A 48 3.30 -4.39 4.09
C LYS A 48 4.41 -5.41 3.81
N MET A 49 4.49 -5.92 2.59
CA MET A 49 5.55 -6.85 2.20
C MET A 49 6.94 -6.20 2.27
N ARG A 50 7.09 -4.97 1.79
CA ARG A 50 8.36 -4.24 1.91
C ARG A 50 8.76 -4.01 3.36
N ALA A 51 7.84 -3.52 4.20
CA ALA A 51 8.11 -3.30 5.62
C ALA A 51 8.53 -4.58 6.34
N ARG A 52 7.90 -5.72 5.99
CA ARG A 52 8.30 -7.03 6.52
C ARG A 52 9.71 -7.43 6.10
N LEU A 53 10.04 -7.33 4.81
CA LEU A 53 11.37 -7.67 4.31
C LEU A 53 12.46 -6.76 4.88
N GLU A 54 12.17 -5.48 5.06
CA GLU A 54 13.07 -4.52 5.69
C GLU A 54 13.31 -4.85 7.17
N ALA A 55 12.28 -5.28 7.90
CA ALA A 55 12.42 -5.75 9.28
C ALA A 55 13.25 -7.04 9.37
N GLU A 56 12.97 -8.04 8.50
CA GLU A 56 13.73 -9.30 8.45
C GLU A 56 15.21 -9.05 8.12
N LYS A 57 15.50 -8.18 7.14
CA LYS A 57 16.86 -7.80 6.78
C LYS A 57 17.57 -7.06 7.92
N SER A 58 16.87 -6.14 8.60
CA SER A 58 17.44 -5.41 9.73
C SER A 58 17.78 -6.33 10.90
N ALA A 59 16.90 -7.29 11.20
CA ALA A 59 17.16 -8.30 12.23
C ALA A 59 18.39 -9.16 11.88
N ALA A 60 18.50 -9.63 10.63
CA ALA A 60 19.66 -10.42 10.19
C ALA A 60 20.98 -9.63 10.31
N LEU A 61 20.98 -8.35 9.94
CA LEU A 61 22.16 -7.49 10.08
C LEU A 61 22.57 -7.30 11.55
N ILE A 62 21.61 -7.17 12.47
CA ILE A 62 21.89 -7.06 13.90
C ILE A 62 22.53 -8.35 14.41
N THR A 63 21.97 -9.51 14.07
CA THR A 63 22.53 -10.81 14.46
C THR A 63 23.94 -11.02 13.91
N GLU A 64 24.19 -10.72 12.63
CA GLU A 64 25.54 -10.81 12.04
C GLU A 64 26.56 -9.86 12.70
N GLN A 65 26.10 -8.69 13.16
CA GLN A 65 26.94 -7.73 13.89
C GLN A 65 27.26 -8.21 15.30
N GLU A 66 26.28 -8.79 16.00
CA GLU A 66 26.45 -9.41 17.32
C GLU A 66 27.43 -10.59 17.25
N ASP A 67 27.25 -11.49 16.29
CA ASP A 67 28.14 -12.64 16.07
C ASP A 67 29.58 -12.20 15.75
N ARG A 68 29.74 -11.15 14.93
CA ARG A 68 31.05 -10.58 14.62
C ARG A 68 31.73 -9.95 15.84
N ALA A 69 30.96 -9.32 16.72
CA ALA A 69 31.46 -8.69 17.93
C ALA A 69 31.86 -9.73 19.00
N PHE A 70 31.24 -10.92 19.00
CA PHE A 70 31.54 -12.00 19.93
C PHE A 70 32.69 -12.93 19.48
N SER A 71 33.31 -12.70 18.32
CA SER A 71 34.46 -13.51 17.88
C SER A 71 35.65 -13.34 18.85
N PRO A 72 36.06 -14.39 19.58
CA PRO A 72 37.21 -14.30 20.47
C PRO A 72 38.50 -14.17 19.66
N PRO A 73 39.54 -13.51 20.20
CA PRO A 73 40.85 -13.44 19.54
C PRO A 73 41.48 -14.85 19.48
N VAL A 74 42.08 -15.16 18.33
CA VAL A 74 42.83 -16.41 18.05
C VAL A 74 44.16 -16.39 18.79
#